data_AF-A0A7Y7WCB9-F1
#
_entry.id   AF-A0A7Y7WCB9-F1
#
_cell.length_a   1.000
_cell.length_b   1.000
_cell.length_c   1.000
_cell.angle_alpha   90.00
_cell.angle_beta   90.00
_cell.angle_gamma   90.00
#
_symmetry.space_group_name_H-M   'P 1'
#
loop_
_entity.id
_entity.type
_entity.pdbx_description
1 polymer ?
#
loop_
_entity_poly.entity_id
_entity_poly.type
_entity_poly.pdbx_seq_one_letter_code
_entity_poly.pdbx_strand_id
1 'polypeptide(L)'
;MEGSLALQTVSELIRELKLPGQAQTPIEAATRLQGELGIDSLHKLILLTRLQEQSNFEFAQLNAGAGGFEFHTVGDLVDLLVAHG
;
A
#
# COMPACT_ATOMS: atom_id res chain seq x y z
N MET A 1 14.60 2.86 11.37
CA MET A 1 14.32 3.96 10.41
C MET A 1 13.51 3.47 9.21
N GLU A 2 13.29 2.16 9.03
CA GLU A 2 12.62 1.57 7.86
C GLU A 2 11.13 1.91 7.72
N GLY A 3 10.36 1.99 8.82
CA GLY A 3 8.93 2.32 8.75
C GLY A 3 8.62 3.69 8.11
N SER A 4 9.53 4.65 8.24
CA SER A 4 9.38 5.98 7.61
C SER A 4 9.70 5.98 6.12
N LEU A 5 10.52 5.04 5.65
CA LEU A 5 10.83 4.88 4.23
C LEU A 5 9.68 4.12 3.54
N ALA A 6 9.22 3.03 4.16
CA ALA A 6 8.07 2.26 3.69
C ALA A 6 6.80 3.11 3.59
N LEU A 7 6.52 3.96 4.59
CA LEU A 7 5.40 4.90 4.53
C LEU A 7 5.51 5.89 3.36
N GLN A 8 6.70 6.40 3.07
CA GLN A 8 6.91 7.29 1.93
C GLN A 8 6.67 6.55 0.61
N THR A 9 7.23 5.35 0.43
CA THR A 9 7.05 4.53 -0.77
C THR A 9 5.57 4.24 -1.04
N VAL A 10 4.85 3.77 -0.01
CA VAL A 10 3.42 3.47 -0.12
C VAL A 10 2.63 4.75 -0.44
N SER A 11 2.94 5.87 0.22
CA SER A 11 2.25 7.14 -0.01
C SER A 11 2.44 7.67 -1.42
N GLU A 12 3.66 7.56 -1.97
CA GLU A 12 3.95 7.97 -3.35
C GLU A 12 3.21 7.10 -4.37
N LEU A 13 3.16 5.79 -4.16
CA LEU A 13 2.41 4.88 -5.04
C LEU A 13 0.90 5.15 -5.01
N ILE A 14 0.34 5.44 -3.83
CA ILE A 14 -1.06 5.87 -3.69
C ILE A 14 -1.32 7.17 -4.44
N ARG A 15 -0.37 8.11 -4.36
CA ARG A 15 -0.46 9.39 -5.05
C ARG A 15 -0.42 9.24 -6.57
N GLU A 16 0.48 8.41 -7.09
CA GLU A 16 0.54 8.09 -8.52
C GLU A 16 -0.76 7.44 -9.01
N LEU A 17 -1.34 6.53 -8.23
CA LEU A 17 -2.51 5.76 -8.63
C LEU A 17 -3.80 6.60 -8.67
N LYS A 18 -4.02 7.42 -7.64
CA LYS A 18 -5.33 8.03 -7.35
C LYS A 18 -5.31 9.56 -7.28
N LEU A 19 -4.14 10.17 -7.11
CA LEU A 19 -4.02 11.59 -6.78
C LEU A 19 -2.99 12.34 -7.65
N PRO A 20 -3.04 12.31 -9.00
CA PRO A 20 -2.25 13.22 -9.83
C PRO A 20 -2.62 14.71 -9.65
N GLY A 21 -3.42 15.06 -8.63
CA GLY A 21 -3.79 16.43 -8.25
C GLY A 21 -4.05 16.68 -6.74
N GLN A 22 -3.94 15.67 -5.86
CA GLN A 22 -4.03 15.88 -4.39
C GLN A 22 -2.68 15.63 -3.69
N ALA A 23 -1.60 16.07 -4.33
CA ALA A 23 -0.21 15.89 -3.88
C ALA A 23 0.12 16.52 -2.50
N GLN A 24 -0.85 17.13 -1.83
CA GLN A 24 -0.67 17.84 -0.55
C GLN A 24 -1.42 17.20 0.62
N THR A 25 -2.28 16.19 0.37
CA THR A 25 -2.92 15.50 1.49
C THR A 25 -1.87 14.65 2.21
N PRO A 26 -1.64 14.89 3.51
CA PRO A 26 -0.76 14.03 4.30
C PRO A 26 -1.42 12.66 4.42
N ILE A 27 -0.68 11.62 4.02
CA ILE A 27 -1.11 10.23 4.15
C ILE A 27 -0.42 9.66 5.39
N GLU A 28 -1.21 9.25 6.37
CA GLU A 28 -0.71 8.66 7.59
C GLU A 28 -0.93 7.15 7.58
N ALA A 29 -0.20 6.40 8.41
CA ALA A 29 -0.40 4.95 8.52
C ALA A 29 -1.83 4.58 8.93
N ALA A 30 -2.49 5.42 9.74
CA ALA A 30 -3.88 5.19 10.14
C ALA A 30 -4.92 5.49 9.03
N THR A 31 -4.50 6.12 7.93
CA THR A 31 -5.42 6.52 6.85
C THR A 31 -6.04 5.29 6.19
N ARG A 32 -7.37 5.29 6.05
CA ARG A 32 -8.13 4.21 5.42
C ARG A 32 -8.04 4.27 3.90
N LEU A 33 -7.70 3.14 3.29
CA LEU A 33 -7.59 2.99 1.84
C LEU A 33 -8.92 3.27 1.15
N GLN A 34 -9.98 2.51 1.46
CA GLN A 34 -11.25 2.63 0.74
C GLN A 34 -12.07 3.86 1.18
N GLY A 35 -12.05 4.21 2.47
CA GLY A 35 -12.89 5.28 3.02
C GLY A 35 -12.35 6.69 2.78
N GLU A 36 -11.03 6.89 2.93
CA GLU A 36 -10.43 8.22 2.85
C GLU A 36 -9.72 8.44 1.52
N LEU A 37 -9.00 7.44 1.03
CA LEU A 37 -8.27 7.51 -0.24
C LEU A 37 -9.10 7.03 -1.44
N GLY A 38 -10.26 6.42 -1.20
CA GLY A 38 -11.11 5.84 -2.23
C GLY A 38 -10.45 4.67 -2.99
N ILE A 39 -9.51 3.97 -2.37
CA ILE A 39 -8.78 2.83 -2.94
C ILE A 39 -9.67 1.58 -2.85
N ASP A 40 -10.36 1.27 -3.95
CA ASP A 40 -11.16 0.06 -4.14
C ASP A 40 -10.32 -1.20 -4.37
N SER A 41 -10.94 -2.38 -4.42
CA SER A 41 -10.25 -3.67 -4.60
C SER A 41 -9.34 -3.74 -5.85
N LEU A 42 -9.74 -3.11 -6.96
CA LEU A 42 -8.90 -3.01 -8.16
C LEU A 42 -7.67 -2.12 -7.91
N HIS A 43 -7.88 -0.97 -7.28
CA HIS A 43 -6.81 -0.04 -6.91
C HIS A 43 -5.81 -0.71 -5.96
N LYS A 44 -6.30 -1.49 -4.98
CA LYS A 44 -5.47 -2.29 -4.09
C LYS A 44 -4.61 -3.28 -4.88
N LEU A 45 -5.21 -4.05 -5.79
CA LEU A 45 -4.45 -5.00 -6.63
C LEU A 45 -3.34 -4.31 -7.41
N ILE A 46 -3.61 -3.16 -8.04
CA ILE A 46 -2.59 -2.41 -8.79
C ILE A 46 -1.48 -1.91 -7.85
N LEU A 47 -1.85 -1.40 -6.67
CA LEU A 47 -0.89 -0.93 -5.69
C LEU A 47 0.03 -2.05 -5.22
N LEU A 48 -0.53 -3.22 -4.94
CA LEU A 48 0.22 -4.42 -4.54
C LEU A 48 1.17 -4.86 -5.64
N THR A 49 0.73 -4.90 -6.90
CA THR A 49 1.61 -5.21 -8.03
C THR A 49 2.80 -4.25 -8.10
N ARG A 50 2.58 -2.94 -7.93
CA ARG A 50 3.66 -1.95 -7.94
C ARG A 50 4.60 -2.09 -6.75
N LEU A 51 4.07 -2.36 -5.56
CA LEU A 51 4.87 -2.65 -4.37
C LEU A 51 5.74 -3.90 -4.58
N GLN A 52 5.23 -4.89 -5.33
CA GLN A 52 5.97 -6.09 -5.72
C GLN A 52 7.13 -5.75 -6.66
N GLU A 53 6.93 -4.86 -7.62
CA GLU A 53 7.99 -4.44 -8.54
C GLU A 53 9.12 -3.69 -7.81
N GLN A 54 8.80 -3.03 -6.69
CA GLN A 54 9.77 -2.30 -5.87
C GLN A 54 10.38 -3.11 -4.73
N SER A 55 9.84 -4.29 -4.43
CA SER A 55 10.27 -5.12 -3.29
C SER A 55 10.70 -6.51 -3.78
N ASN A 56 11.62 -7.18 -3.08
CA ASN A 56 12.10 -8.49 -3.52
C ASN A 56 11.17 -9.65 -3.10
N PHE A 57 9.89 -9.35 -2.90
CA PHE A 57 8.89 -10.24 -2.32
C PHE A 57 7.79 -10.54 -3.35
N GLU A 58 7.28 -11.78 -3.36
CA GLU A 58 6.22 -12.20 -4.29
C GLU A 58 4.87 -12.34 -3.57
N PHE A 59 3.88 -11.53 -3.95
CA PHE A 59 2.53 -11.56 -3.37
C PHE A 59 1.81 -12.89 -3.51
N ALA A 60 2.21 -13.71 -4.49
CA ALA A 60 1.75 -15.09 -4.60
C ALA A 60 1.95 -15.89 -3.31
N GLN A 61 2.99 -15.57 -2.50
CA GLN A 61 3.28 -16.23 -1.23
C GLN A 61 2.35 -15.78 -0.09
N LEU A 62 1.85 -14.54 -0.10
CA LEU A 62 0.87 -14.06 0.89
C LEU A 62 -0.53 -14.62 0.62
N ASN A 63 -0.85 -14.91 -0.65
CA ASN A 63 -2.17 -15.41 -1.06
C ASN A 63 -2.39 -16.90 -0.76
N ALA A 64 -1.35 -17.64 -0.35
CA ALA A 64 -1.41 -19.09 -0.11
C ALA A 64 -2.10 -19.50 1.21
N GLY A 65 -2.41 -18.54 2.10
CA GLY A 65 -2.87 -18.81 3.47
C GLY A 65 -4.38 -18.88 3.66
N ALA A 66 -5.11 -17.77 3.52
CA ALA A 66 -6.55 -17.69 3.74
C ALA A 66 -7.01 -16.25 3.48
N GLY A 67 -8.10 -16.07 2.72
CA GLY A 67 -8.84 -14.80 2.66
C GLY A 67 -8.08 -13.65 2.00
N GLY A 68 -8.52 -13.23 0.82
CA GLY A 68 -7.82 -12.21 0.03
C GLY A 68 -7.47 -10.96 0.83
N PHE A 69 -6.21 -10.55 0.74
CA PHE A 69 -5.64 -9.24 1.10
C PHE A 69 -6.61 -8.20 1.68
N GLU A 70 -6.92 -8.31 2.97
CA GLU A 70 -7.74 -7.35 3.70
C GLU A 70 -6.88 -6.17 4.20
N PHE A 71 -6.32 -5.40 3.26
CA PHE A 71 -5.68 -4.13 3.59
C PHE A 71 -6.75 -3.07 3.80
N HIS A 72 -6.82 -2.54 5.02
CA HIS A 72 -7.81 -1.53 5.40
C HIS A 72 -7.19 -0.13 5.45
N THR A 73 -5.92 -0.06 5.82
CA THR A 73 -5.18 1.16 6.06
C THR A 73 -3.85 1.17 5.31
N VAL A 74 -3.26 2.36 5.19
CA VAL A 74 -1.90 2.54 4.66
C VAL A 74 -0.87 1.83 5.52
N GLY A 75 -1.08 1.80 6.83
CA GLY A 75 -0.23 1.11 7.80
C GLY A 75 -0.11 -0.38 7.51
N ASP A 76 -1.18 -1.04 7.05
CA ASP A 76 -1.12 -2.46 6.68
C ASP A 76 -0.16 -2.71 5.50
N LEU A 77 -0.10 -1.78 4.55
CA LEU A 77 0.84 -1.86 3.41
C LEU A 77 2.26 -1.53 3.83
N VAL A 78 2.43 -0.61 4.79
CA VAL A 78 3.74 -0.24 5.35
C VAL A 78 4.31 -1.39 6.15
N ASP A 79 3.51 -2.01 7.01
CA ASP A 79 3.92 -3.18 7.81
C ASP A 79 4.34 -4.32 6.89
N LEU A 80 3.59 -4.54 5.81
CA LEU A 80 3.95 -5.51 4.80
C LEU A 80 5.32 -5.22 4.17
N LEU A 81 5.56 -3.96 3.78
CA LEU A 81 6.83 -3.58 3.17
C LEU A 81 7.99 -3.68 4.16
N VAL A 82 7.76 -3.40 5.44
CA VAL A 82 8.77 -3.56 6.50
C VAL A 82 9.05 -5.03 6.80
N ALA A 83 8.03 -5.88 6.75
CA ALA A 83 8.18 -7.32 6.97
C ALA A 83 8.91 -8.03 5.82
N HIS A 84 8.92 -7.43 4.62
CA HIS A 84 9.37 -8.07 3.38
C HIS A 84 10.37 -7.26 2.53
N GLY A 85 10.85 -6.12 3.04
CA GLY A 85 11.75 -5.18 2.36
C GLY A 85 13.16 -5.14 2.94
#